data_AF-A0A5P1FTA5-F1
#
_entry.id   AF-A0A5P1FTA5-F1
#
_cell.length_a   1.000
_cell.length_b   1.000
_cell.length_c   1.000
_cell.angle_alpha   90.00
_cell.angle_beta   90.00
_cell.angle_gamma   90.00
#
_symmetry.space_group_name_H-M   'P 1'
#
loop_
_entity.id
_entity.type
_entity.pdbx_description
1 polymer ?
#
loop_
_entity_poly.entity_id
_entity_poly.type
_entity_poly.pdbx_seq_one_letter_code
_entity_poly.pdbx_strand_id
1 'polypeptide(L)'
;MPIASHSNLLPPPPHRIRVPNRVGFSLRLRSRCPTRVSYRSSPMEATEEEVDGFVAVANKVADAAGDVIRKYFRQPFDVLHKDDLSPVTIADRDAEESMASIILEKFPSHAIFGEENGWKCKEESADYVWVLDPIDGTKSFITGKPLFGTLIALLHKGKPIVGVIDQPILKERWIGMNGRRTTLNGREISTRECSKLSQAYLYTTSPHLFNGEAEEAFARVRNEVKVPLYGCDCYAYALLASGFVDLVVESGLKPYDFLSLVPVIEGAGGSITDWNGNKLTWEASADSRATSFNVAAAGDPQLHKQALEMKTLAVTVAYMIYDLICCHIGKRVNLDNSVHHLVSIVGIGAGLAHQKCGSEMVAALWITEISSPILHMRELLKEIGYHDTDLNLAVDVLFAFIFSFARMIGGPYLTYVTLTADNPMLIKMMAMGLQLVSIFWFCKIARMVRMQFCVNITAVRVSPPHQACADYGGPSLPL
;
A
#
# COMPACT_ATOMS: atom_id res chain seq x y z
N MET A 1 -24.13 71.81 35.91
CA MET A 1 -24.74 71.28 37.15
C MET A 1 -25.82 70.29 36.77
N PRO A 2 -25.95 69.16 37.48
CA PRO A 2 -25.61 67.84 36.94
C PRO A 2 -26.76 66.81 36.98
N ILE A 3 -26.55 65.62 36.39
CA ILE A 3 -26.92 64.25 36.85
C ILE A 3 -26.19 63.29 35.87
N ALA A 4 -25.00 62.78 36.20
CA ALA A 4 -24.68 61.56 36.96
C ALA A 4 -24.31 60.39 36.02
N SER A 5 -23.00 60.14 35.94
CA SER A 5 -22.32 59.04 35.26
C SER A 5 -22.29 57.79 36.14
N HIS A 6 -22.68 56.63 35.61
CA HIS A 6 -22.38 55.31 36.19
C HIS A 6 -21.34 54.59 35.33
N SER A 7 -20.11 54.54 35.84
CA SER A 7 -19.03 53.66 35.40
C SER A 7 -19.11 52.34 36.16
N ASN A 8 -19.33 51.23 35.44
CA ASN A 8 -19.19 49.89 36.01
C ASN A 8 -17.72 49.43 35.89
N LEU A 9 -17.12 49.24 37.06
CA LEU A 9 -15.78 48.72 37.30
C LEU A 9 -15.71 47.22 36.98
N LEU A 10 -14.73 46.83 36.15
CA LEU A 10 -14.30 45.44 35.99
C LEU A 10 -13.38 45.04 37.17
N PRO A 11 -13.45 43.80 37.68
CA PRO A 11 -12.62 43.34 38.80
C PRO A 11 -11.17 43.02 38.38
N PRO A 12 -10.18 43.15 39.28
CA PRO A 12 -8.77 42.89 38.99
C PRO A 12 -8.43 41.38 38.97
N PRO A 13 -7.33 40.97 38.29
CA PRO A 13 -6.90 39.58 38.21
C PRO A 13 -6.24 39.08 39.50
N PRO A 14 -6.25 37.75 39.79
CA PRO A 14 -5.78 37.23 41.07
C PRO A 14 -4.25 37.19 41.19
N HIS A 15 -3.81 37.36 42.43
CA HIS A 15 -2.42 37.46 42.88
C HIS A 15 -1.58 36.19 42.63
N ARG A 16 -0.35 36.38 42.14
CA ARG A 16 0.72 35.37 42.12
C ARG A 16 1.17 35.04 43.55
N ILE A 17 1.06 33.76 43.91
CA ILE A 17 1.68 33.21 45.12
C ILE A 17 3.19 33.03 44.87
N ARG A 18 3.99 33.52 45.83
CA ARG A 18 5.45 33.47 45.87
C ARG A 18 5.86 32.30 46.78
N VAL A 19 6.72 31.39 46.31
CA VAL A 19 7.33 30.31 47.11
C VAL A 19 8.86 30.44 46.98
N PRO A 20 9.66 30.25 48.05
CA PRO A 20 11.00 30.85 48.17
C PRO A 20 12.17 30.01 47.63
N ASN A 21 13.30 30.70 47.42
CA ASN A 21 14.61 30.27 46.91
C ASN A 21 15.33 29.18 47.73
N ARG A 22 16.09 28.32 47.02
CA ARG A 22 17.47 27.78 47.25
C ARG A 22 17.59 26.44 46.47
N VAL A 23 18.66 26.04 45.77
CA VAL A 23 20.10 26.29 45.82
C VAL A 23 20.66 26.17 44.38
N GLY A 24 21.57 27.05 43.97
CA GLY A 24 22.31 26.92 42.72
C GLY A 24 23.55 26.03 42.87
N PHE A 25 23.74 25.13 41.90
CA PHE A 25 25.03 24.51 41.59
C PHE A 25 25.40 24.86 40.15
N SER A 26 26.38 25.76 40.00
CA SER A 26 27.01 26.08 38.72
C SER A 26 28.22 25.15 38.54
N LEU A 27 28.08 24.10 37.73
CA LEU A 27 29.20 23.32 37.22
C LEU A 27 29.59 23.88 35.84
N ARG A 28 30.69 24.65 35.80
CA ARG A 28 31.39 24.99 34.56
C ARG A 28 32.03 23.73 34.00
N LEU A 29 31.56 23.27 32.85
CA LEU A 29 32.30 22.33 32.02
C LEU A 29 32.77 23.04 30.76
N ARG A 30 34.10 23.21 30.67
CA ARG A 30 34.82 23.72 29.51
C ARG A 30 34.54 22.81 28.31
N SER A 31 33.96 23.34 27.24
CA SER A 31 33.92 22.69 25.94
C SER A 31 35.34 22.66 25.35
N ARG A 32 36.08 21.58 25.60
CA ARG A 32 37.25 21.25 24.80
C ARG A 32 36.76 20.73 23.44
N CYS A 33 37.05 21.52 22.41
CA CYS A 33 36.91 21.12 21.01
C CYS A 33 37.81 19.89 20.77
N PRO A 34 37.28 18.72 20.35
CA PRO A 34 38.12 17.64 19.87
C PRO A 34 38.59 18.00 18.47
N THR A 35 39.91 17.95 18.32
CA THR A 35 40.67 17.98 17.08
C THR A 35 39.99 17.25 15.92
N ARG A 36 39.94 17.95 14.78
CA ARG A 36 39.68 17.47 13.41
C ARG A 36 40.03 15.98 13.25
N VAL A 37 39.01 15.13 13.32
CA VAL A 37 39.09 13.79 12.74
C VAL A 37 38.87 13.99 11.24
N SER A 38 39.92 13.73 10.48
CA SER A 38 39.86 13.61 9.02
C SER A 38 38.79 12.58 8.68
N TYR A 39 37.66 13.06 8.15
CA TYR A 39 36.69 12.20 7.48
C TYR A 39 37.40 11.63 6.25
N ARG A 40 37.85 10.38 6.34
CA ARG A 40 38.13 9.58 5.15
C ARG A 40 36.85 9.58 4.32
N SER A 41 37.01 10.00 3.07
CA SER A 41 36.00 10.06 2.03
C SER A 41 35.06 8.84 2.07
N SER A 42 33.76 9.14 2.07
CA SER A 42 32.73 8.21 1.60
C SER A 42 33.08 7.70 0.20
N PRO A 43 32.59 6.53 -0.23
CA PRO A 43 32.80 6.05 -1.60
C PRO A 43 32.40 7.18 -2.57
N MET A 44 33.33 7.64 -3.39
CA MET A 44 33.15 8.83 -4.25
C MET A 44 31.88 8.68 -5.09
N GLU A 45 30.85 9.46 -4.75
CA GLU A 45 29.76 9.76 -5.68
C GLU A 45 30.36 10.54 -6.86
N ALA A 46 29.84 10.29 -8.07
CA ALA A 46 30.31 10.99 -9.28
C ALA A 46 30.22 12.51 -9.06
N THR A 47 31.23 13.24 -9.50
CA THR A 47 31.26 14.70 -9.40
C THR A 47 30.19 15.31 -10.32
N GLU A 48 29.74 16.55 -10.03
CA GLU A 48 28.75 17.23 -10.87
C GLU A 48 29.22 17.36 -12.33
N GLU A 49 30.51 17.60 -12.55
CA GLU A 49 31.13 17.69 -13.87
C GLU A 49 31.09 16.35 -14.64
N GLU A 50 31.25 15.22 -13.94
CA GLU A 50 31.11 13.88 -14.54
C GLU A 50 29.65 13.59 -14.92
N VAL A 51 28.69 13.95 -14.05
CA VAL A 51 27.26 13.79 -14.34
C VAL A 51 26.83 14.61 -15.56
N ASP A 52 27.34 15.84 -15.70
CA ASP A 52 27.12 16.66 -16.90
C ASP A 52 27.67 15.99 -18.17
N GLY A 53 28.84 15.37 -18.07
CA GLY A 53 29.41 14.55 -19.13
C GLY A 53 28.52 13.37 -19.52
N PHE A 54 27.94 12.66 -18.54
CA PHE A 54 27.01 11.56 -18.80
C PHE A 54 25.72 12.03 -19.45
N VAL A 55 25.13 13.12 -18.98
CA VAL A 55 23.89 13.69 -19.54
C VAL A 55 24.10 14.17 -20.98
N ALA A 56 25.25 14.77 -21.29
CA ALA A 56 25.58 15.18 -22.65
C ALA A 56 25.63 13.97 -23.62
N VAL A 57 26.12 12.82 -23.15
CA VAL A 57 26.12 11.58 -23.94
C VAL A 57 24.73 10.99 -24.03
N ALA A 58 23.97 10.94 -22.94
CA ALA A 58 22.59 10.46 -22.93
C ALA A 58 21.71 11.21 -23.93
N ASN A 59 21.91 12.53 -24.09
CA ASN A 59 21.24 13.32 -25.13
C ASN A 59 21.58 12.86 -26.56
N LYS A 60 22.87 12.64 -26.87
CA LYS A 60 23.29 12.14 -28.19
C LYS A 60 22.74 10.74 -28.48
N VAL A 61 22.69 9.90 -27.46
CA VAL A 61 22.13 8.55 -27.50
C VAL A 61 20.63 8.61 -27.82
N ALA A 62 19.88 9.47 -27.12
CA ALA A 62 18.46 9.70 -27.40
C ALA A 62 18.21 10.30 -28.80
N ASP A 63 19.06 11.23 -29.25
CA ASP A 63 18.98 11.81 -30.60
C ASP A 63 19.13 10.73 -31.68
N ALA A 64 20.13 9.85 -31.53
CA ALA A 64 20.39 8.74 -32.46
C ALA A 64 19.24 7.72 -32.49
N ALA A 65 18.75 7.31 -31.32
CA ALA A 65 17.58 6.43 -31.22
C ALA A 65 16.36 7.06 -31.91
N GLY A 66 16.08 8.33 -31.62
CA GLY A 66 14.96 9.04 -32.23
C GLY A 66 15.06 9.14 -33.75
N ASP A 67 16.26 9.34 -34.31
CA ASP A 67 16.49 9.35 -35.76
C ASP A 67 16.20 8.00 -36.42
N VAL A 68 16.53 6.89 -35.74
CA VAL A 68 16.21 5.54 -36.20
C VAL A 68 14.70 5.30 -36.12
N ILE A 69 14.11 5.49 -34.93
CA ILE A 69 12.70 5.21 -34.63
C ILE A 69 11.75 5.98 -35.57
N ARG A 70 12.04 7.26 -35.84
CA ARG A 70 11.25 8.11 -36.75
C ARG A 70 11.15 7.55 -38.17
N LYS A 71 12.15 6.79 -38.63
CA LYS A 71 12.13 6.17 -39.97
C LYS A 71 11.11 5.03 -40.06
N TYR A 72 10.85 4.35 -38.95
CA TYR A 72 9.98 3.16 -38.90
C TYR A 72 8.56 3.47 -38.42
N PHE A 73 8.37 4.51 -37.61
CA PHE A 73 7.05 4.84 -37.07
C PHE A 73 6.04 5.21 -38.17
N ARG A 74 4.84 4.59 -38.12
CA ARG A 74 3.74 4.76 -39.09
C ARG A 74 4.11 4.48 -40.56
N GLN A 75 5.16 3.72 -40.81
CA GLN A 75 5.42 3.22 -42.15
C GLN A 75 4.43 2.10 -42.51
N PRO A 76 3.99 2.02 -43.78
CA PRO A 76 3.19 0.89 -44.24
C PRO A 76 4.04 -0.38 -44.19
N PHE A 77 3.54 -1.44 -43.58
CA PHE A 77 4.17 -2.74 -43.59
C PHE A 77 3.16 -3.81 -44.00
N ASP A 78 3.57 -4.69 -44.91
CA ASP A 78 2.90 -5.97 -45.05
C ASP A 78 3.13 -6.70 -43.73
N VAL A 79 2.04 -7.06 -43.04
CA VAL A 79 2.10 -7.84 -41.80
C VAL A 79 2.80 -9.16 -42.14
N LEU A 80 4.12 -9.18 -41.98
CA LEU A 80 4.94 -10.36 -42.22
C LEU A 80 4.63 -11.33 -41.08
N HIS A 81 3.67 -12.21 -41.34
CA HIS A 81 3.53 -13.49 -40.66
C HIS A 81 4.75 -14.35 -41.02
N LYS A 82 5.88 -14.06 -40.37
CA LYS A 82 7.06 -14.93 -40.28
C LYS A 82 7.92 -14.40 -39.13
N ASP A 83 7.99 -15.22 -38.09
CA ASP A 83 9.00 -15.26 -37.02
C ASP A 83 9.85 -13.97 -36.88
N ASP A 84 9.44 -13.12 -35.93
CA ASP A 84 10.30 -12.13 -35.24
C ASP A 84 10.85 -10.92 -36.03
N LEU A 85 10.23 -10.54 -37.15
CA LEU A 85 10.66 -9.38 -37.96
C LEU A 85 9.59 -8.29 -38.08
N SER A 86 8.94 -7.96 -36.97
CA SER A 86 8.00 -6.83 -36.97
C SER A 86 8.75 -5.50 -37.13
N PRO A 87 8.12 -4.45 -37.69
CA PRO A 87 8.76 -3.13 -37.79
C PRO A 87 9.20 -2.57 -36.43
N VAL A 88 8.49 -2.93 -35.34
CA VAL A 88 8.92 -2.54 -34.00
C VAL A 88 10.20 -3.28 -33.60
N THR A 89 10.32 -4.58 -33.87
CA THR A 89 11.54 -5.36 -33.59
C THR A 89 12.77 -4.81 -34.35
N ILE A 90 12.60 -4.45 -35.63
CA ILE A 90 13.70 -3.87 -36.42
C ILE A 90 14.06 -2.47 -35.89
N ALA A 91 13.06 -1.63 -35.63
CA ALA A 91 13.29 -0.29 -35.09
C ALA A 91 13.98 -0.34 -33.72
N ASP A 92 13.59 -1.29 -32.88
CA ASP A 92 14.13 -1.47 -31.54
C ASP A 92 15.61 -1.90 -31.60
N ARG A 93 15.91 -2.98 -32.31
CA ARG A 93 17.29 -3.47 -32.50
C ARG A 93 18.22 -2.41 -33.12
N ASP A 94 17.78 -1.77 -34.20
CA ASP A 94 18.60 -0.76 -34.90
C ASP A 94 18.84 0.47 -34.01
N ALA A 95 17.85 0.86 -33.21
CA ALA A 95 17.98 1.95 -32.25
C ALA A 95 18.94 1.57 -31.11
N GLU A 96 18.78 0.37 -30.52
CA GLU A 96 19.68 -0.12 -29.47
C GLU A 96 21.14 -0.19 -29.94
N GLU A 97 21.39 -0.67 -31.16
CA GLU A 97 22.75 -0.73 -31.74
C GLU A 97 23.35 0.67 -31.92
N SER A 98 22.54 1.64 -32.38
CA SER A 98 22.98 3.03 -32.54
C SER A 98 23.34 3.68 -31.19
N MET A 99 22.52 3.42 -30.17
CA MET A 99 22.75 3.87 -28.79
C MET A 99 24.03 3.26 -28.22
N ALA A 100 24.16 1.94 -28.34
CA ALA A 100 25.28 1.19 -27.79
C ALA A 100 26.62 1.59 -28.40
N SER A 101 26.64 1.88 -29.71
CA SER A 101 27.84 2.33 -30.42
C SER A 101 28.37 3.65 -29.85
N ILE A 102 27.49 4.64 -29.64
CA ILE A 102 27.85 5.95 -29.07
C ILE A 102 28.36 5.80 -27.64
N ILE A 103 27.68 4.98 -26.83
CA ILE A 103 28.05 4.76 -25.42
C ILE A 103 29.43 4.10 -25.32
N LEU A 104 29.68 3.00 -26.05
CA LEU A 104 30.93 2.24 -25.95
C LEU A 104 32.12 2.92 -26.63
N GLU A 105 31.88 3.84 -27.57
CA GLU A 105 32.92 4.71 -28.12
C GLU A 105 33.36 5.73 -27.06
N LYS A 106 32.40 6.35 -26.36
CA LYS A 106 32.67 7.42 -25.41
C LYS A 106 33.11 6.92 -24.03
N PHE A 107 32.57 5.78 -23.60
CA PHE A 107 32.82 5.14 -22.31
C PHE A 107 33.15 3.64 -22.49
N PRO A 108 34.36 3.29 -22.95
CA PRO A 108 34.72 1.91 -23.26
C PRO A 108 34.70 0.94 -22.08
N SER A 109 34.81 1.45 -20.84
CA SER A 109 34.79 0.68 -19.59
C SER A 109 33.38 0.54 -18.99
N HIS A 110 32.36 1.16 -19.58
CA HIS A 110 30.98 1.01 -19.11
C HIS A 110 30.34 -0.22 -19.74
N ALA A 111 29.37 -0.80 -19.04
CA ALA A 111 28.52 -1.85 -19.58
C ALA A 111 27.19 -1.29 -20.11
N ILE A 112 26.51 -2.09 -20.91
CA ILE A 112 25.17 -1.86 -21.41
C ILE A 112 24.30 -3.06 -21.04
N PHE A 113 23.05 -2.81 -20.66
CA PHE A 113 22.01 -3.82 -20.53
C PHE A 113 20.79 -3.39 -21.34
N GLY A 114 20.53 -4.05 -22.46
CA GLY A 114 19.37 -3.79 -23.32
C GLY A 114 18.26 -4.83 -23.15
N GLU A 115 17.05 -4.50 -23.60
CA GLU A 115 15.96 -5.47 -23.71
C GLU A 115 16.33 -6.59 -24.70
N GLU A 116 16.85 -6.23 -25.87
CA GLU A 116 17.06 -7.17 -26.97
C GLU A 116 18.38 -7.96 -26.83
N ASN A 117 19.48 -7.27 -26.50
CA ASN A 117 20.81 -7.89 -26.49
C ASN A 117 21.31 -8.26 -25.08
N GLY A 118 20.56 -7.94 -24.02
CA GLY A 118 20.98 -8.19 -22.64
C GLY A 118 22.30 -7.50 -22.27
N TRP A 119 23.17 -8.18 -21.52
CA TRP A 119 24.44 -7.62 -21.03
C TRP A 119 25.53 -7.55 -22.10
N LYS A 120 26.14 -6.38 -22.25
CA LYS A 120 27.30 -6.14 -23.11
C LYS A 120 28.34 -5.30 -22.37
N CYS A 121 29.53 -5.86 -22.17
CA CYS A 121 30.68 -5.17 -21.60
C CYS A 121 31.97 -5.66 -22.26
N LYS A 122 32.98 -4.79 -22.38
CA LYS A 122 34.33 -5.20 -22.81
C LYS A 122 35.13 -5.84 -21.67
N GLU A 123 34.80 -5.50 -20.43
CA GLU A 123 35.43 -5.98 -19.21
C GLU A 123 34.53 -7.00 -18.48
N GLU A 124 35.09 -7.74 -17.51
CA GLU A 124 34.34 -8.72 -16.72
C GLU A 124 33.27 -8.09 -15.81
N SER A 125 33.49 -6.84 -15.39
CA SER A 125 32.55 -6.07 -14.58
C SER A 125 32.63 -4.58 -14.93
N ALA A 126 31.60 -3.82 -14.57
CA ALA A 126 31.58 -2.37 -14.76
C ALA A 126 30.88 -1.70 -13.57
N ASP A 127 31.47 -0.61 -13.06
CA ASP A 127 30.83 0.21 -12.03
C ASP A 127 29.64 1.00 -12.58
N TYR A 128 29.70 1.33 -13.87
CA TYR A 128 28.69 2.09 -14.60
C TYR A 128 28.01 1.21 -15.66
N VAL A 129 26.68 1.17 -15.60
CA VAL A 129 25.87 0.38 -16.53
C VAL A 129 24.77 1.24 -17.14
N TRP A 130 24.71 1.27 -18.46
CA TRP A 130 23.62 1.91 -19.20
C TRP A 130 22.51 0.90 -19.44
N VAL A 131 21.32 1.16 -18.92
CA VAL A 131 20.14 0.31 -19.14
C VAL A 131 19.23 0.99 -20.16
N LEU A 132 18.90 0.27 -21.23
CA LEU A 132 18.25 0.83 -22.42
C LEU A 132 16.96 0.07 -22.74
N ASP A 133 15.92 0.84 -23.05
CA ASP A 133 14.74 0.37 -23.78
C ASP A 133 14.50 1.38 -24.93
N PRO A 134 14.75 1.00 -26.20
CA PRO A 134 14.54 1.90 -27.31
C PRO A 134 13.07 2.28 -27.53
N ILE A 135 12.11 1.39 -27.28
CA ILE A 135 10.68 1.59 -27.54
C ILE A 135 9.81 1.00 -26.41
N ASP A 136 9.78 1.70 -25.27
CA ASP A 136 8.80 1.43 -24.22
C ASP A 136 7.40 1.81 -24.71
N GLY A 137 6.46 0.85 -24.65
CA GLY A 137 5.15 0.97 -25.27
C GLY A 137 5.10 0.48 -26.72
N THR A 138 5.73 -0.67 -27.01
CA THR A 138 5.71 -1.34 -28.33
C THR A 138 4.32 -1.41 -28.98
N LYS A 139 3.24 -1.61 -28.19
CA LYS A 139 1.86 -1.63 -28.69
C LYS A 139 1.37 -0.25 -29.16
N SER A 140 1.76 0.81 -28.46
CA SER A 140 1.54 2.19 -28.90
C SER A 140 2.29 2.46 -30.21
N PHE A 141 3.53 2.01 -30.34
CA PHE A 141 4.31 2.13 -31.58
C PHE A 141 3.63 1.42 -32.76
N ILE A 142 3.31 0.13 -32.62
CA ILE A 142 2.68 -0.71 -33.67
C ILE A 142 1.37 -0.10 -34.16
N THR A 143 0.55 0.43 -33.25
CA THR A 143 -0.76 1.02 -33.58
C THR A 143 -0.68 2.48 -34.03
N GLY A 144 0.52 3.04 -34.15
CA GLY A 144 0.73 4.41 -34.61
C GLY A 144 0.36 5.48 -33.58
N LYS A 145 0.26 5.13 -32.30
CA LYS A 145 0.03 6.07 -31.20
C LYS A 145 1.37 6.67 -30.73
N PRO A 146 1.58 7.99 -30.84
CA PRO A 146 2.89 8.61 -30.57
C PRO A 146 3.13 8.86 -29.07
N LEU A 147 2.80 7.90 -28.21
CA LEU A 147 2.97 7.96 -26.75
C LEU A 147 3.85 6.83 -26.19
N PHE A 148 4.57 6.10 -27.06
CA PHE A 148 5.71 5.28 -26.65
C PHE A 148 6.91 6.20 -26.32
N GLY A 149 7.96 5.71 -25.67
CA GLY A 149 9.16 6.48 -25.39
C GLY A 149 10.44 5.66 -25.42
N THR A 150 11.57 6.33 -25.63
CA THR A 150 12.91 5.75 -25.46
C THR A 150 13.37 6.02 -24.04
N LEU A 151 13.77 4.97 -23.32
CA LEU A 151 14.23 5.02 -21.94
C LEU A 151 15.73 4.76 -21.86
N ILE A 152 16.44 5.66 -21.19
CA ILE A 152 17.88 5.55 -20.98
C ILE A 152 18.15 5.77 -19.49
N ALA A 153 18.72 4.79 -18.82
CA ALA A 153 19.19 4.93 -17.45
C ALA A 153 20.70 4.73 -17.39
N LEU A 154 21.40 5.53 -16.58
CA LEU A 154 22.77 5.24 -16.17
C LEU A 154 22.75 4.86 -14.70
N LEU A 155 23.26 3.68 -14.39
CA LEU A 155 23.42 3.17 -13.04
C LEU A 155 24.88 3.31 -12.62
N HIS A 156 25.10 3.70 -11.36
CA HIS A 156 26.39 3.56 -10.69
C HIS A 156 26.21 2.59 -9.51
N LYS A 157 26.85 1.42 -9.58
CA LYS A 157 26.73 0.35 -8.57
C LYS A 157 25.28 -0.02 -8.26
N GLY A 158 24.49 -0.27 -9.32
CA GLY A 158 23.08 -0.67 -9.22
C GLY A 158 22.09 0.46 -8.90
N LYS A 159 22.54 1.70 -8.70
CA LYS A 159 21.68 2.85 -8.41
C LYS A 159 21.53 3.75 -9.62
N PRO A 160 20.30 4.06 -10.08
CA PRO A 160 20.09 5.06 -11.14
C PRO A 160 20.63 6.43 -10.71
N ILE A 161 21.48 7.02 -11.54
CA ILE A 161 22.05 8.37 -11.32
C ILE A 161 21.64 9.37 -12.40
N VAL A 162 21.30 8.89 -13.60
CA VAL A 162 20.74 9.65 -14.72
C VAL A 162 19.61 8.85 -15.34
N GLY A 163 18.53 9.51 -15.70
CA GLY A 163 17.37 8.93 -16.39
C GLY A 163 16.88 9.87 -17.49
N VAL A 164 16.56 9.31 -18.66
CA VAL A 164 15.97 10.02 -19.80
C VAL A 164 14.71 9.29 -20.26
N ILE A 165 13.65 10.06 -20.49
CA ILE A 165 12.45 9.63 -21.23
C ILE A 165 12.39 10.54 -22.46
N ASP A 166 12.51 9.97 -23.67
CA ASP A 166 12.42 10.71 -24.93
C ASP A 166 11.20 10.24 -25.72
N GLN A 167 10.32 11.18 -26.11
CA GLN A 167 9.28 10.95 -27.09
C GLN A 167 9.75 11.52 -28.44
N PRO A 168 10.27 10.69 -29.36
CA PRO A 168 10.99 11.18 -30.55
C PRO A 168 10.10 11.78 -31.64
N ILE A 169 8.79 11.54 -31.60
CA ILE A 169 7.79 12.09 -32.54
C ILE A 169 7.29 13.45 -32.07
N LEU A 170 6.94 13.57 -30.78
CA LEU A 170 6.50 14.81 -30.14
C LEU A 170 7.68 15.75 -29.83
N LYS A 171 8.91 15.22 -29.81
CA LYS A 171 10.15 15.93 -29.46
C LYS A 171 10.09 16.48 -28.04
N GLU A 172 9.68 15.62 -27.12
CA GLU A 172 9.63 15.90 -25.70
C GLU A 172 10.65 15.01 -24.98
N ARG A 173 11.57 15.62 -24.25
CA ARG A 173 12.63 14.91 -23.53
C ARG A 173 12.65 15.32 -22.06
N TRP A 174 12.41 14.34 -21.20
CA TRP A 174 12.57 14.46 -19.76
C TRP A 174 13.94 13.95 -19.36
N ILE A 175 14.66 14.73 -18.54
CA ILE A 175 15.98 14.36 -18.04
C ILE A 175 16.00 14.56 -16.53
N GLY A 176 16.20 13.48 -15.79
CA GLY A 176 16.44 13.47 -14.35
C GLY A 176 17.88 13.06 -14.04
N MET A 177 18.47 13.67 -13.02
CA MET A 177 19.81 13.33 -12.56
C MET A 177 19.97 13.65 -11.08
N ASN A 178 20.84 12.93 -10.38
CA ASN A 178 21.06 13.15 -8.96
C ASN A 178 21.54 14.59 -8.68
N GLY A 179 20.94 15.21 -7.65
CA GLY A 179 21.31 16.54 -7.19
C GLY A 179 20.75 17.72 -7.99
N ARG A 180 20.00 17.48 -9.08
CA ARG A 180 19.39 18.55 -9.88
C ARG A 180 17.90 18.30 -10.13
N ARG A 181 17.18 19.38 -10.42
CA ARG A 181 15.77 19.29 -10.77
C ARG A 181 15.59 18.70 -12.17
N THR A 182 14.61 17.83 -12.32
CA THR A 182 14.24 17.25 -13.61
C THR A 182 13.84 18.36 -14.59
N THR A 183 14.23 18.19 -15.86
CA THR A 183 13.87 19.11 -16.94
C THR A 183 13.03 18.43 -18.01
N LEU A 184 12.14 19.18 -18.63
CA LEU A 184 11.46 18.87 -19.89
C LEU A 184 11.98 19.85 -20.94
N ASN A 185 12.64 19.36 -21.99
CA ASN A 185 13.21 20.19 -23.07
C ASN A 185 14.07 21.35 -22.51
N GLY A 186 14.86 21.07 -21.47
CA GLY A 186 15.75 22.02 -20.80
C GLY A 186 15.08 22.98 -19.83
N ARG A 187 13.76 22.88 -19.61
CA ARG A 187 13.04 23.69 -18.60
C ARG A 187 12.76 22.84 -17.38
N GLU A 188 13.09 23.36 -16.20
CA GLU A 188 12.75 22.71 -14.93
C GLU A 188 11.24 22.45 -14.81
N ILE A 189 10.90 21.26 -14.31
CA ILE A 189 9.53 20.86 -14.02
C ILE A 189 9.39 20.42 -12.56
N SER A 190 8.14 20.29 -12.12
CA SER A 190 7.81 19.83 -10.78
C SER A 190 6.52 19.03 -10.83
N THR A 191 6.41 18.03 -9.98
CA THR A 191 5.13 17.39 -9.66
C THR A 191 4.19 18.39 -8.99
N ARG A 192 2.91 18.02 -8.84
CA ARG A 192 1.91 18.78 -8.10
C ARG A 192 1.51 18.07 -6.80
N GLU A 193 1.04 18.85 -5.83
CA GLU A 193 0.46 18.34 -4.59
C GLU A 193 -0.93 17.73 -4.82
N CYS A 194 -1.22 16.62 -4.13
CA CYS A 194 -2.52 15.97 -4.14
C CYS A 194 -2.74 15.19 -2.84
N SER A 195 -3.33 15.86 -1.84
CA SER A 195 -3.41 15.32 -0.47
C SER A 195 -4.36 14.11 -0.27
N LYS A 196 -5.23 13.78 -1.23
CA LYS A 196 -6.25 12.72 -1.08
C LYS A 196 -6.31 11.81 -2.30
N LEU A 197 -6.39 10.50 -2.05
CA LEU A 197 -6.52 9.51 -3.12
C LEU A 197 -7.74 9.76 -4.02
N SER A 198 -8.88 10.13 -3.43
CA SER A 198 -10.12 10.44 -4.15
C SER A 198 -10.09 11.68 -5.05
N GLN A 199 -8.99 12.44 -5.04
CA GLN A 199 -8.75 13.57 -5.94
C GLN A 199 -7.72 13.27 -7.02
N ALA A 200 -7.01 12.14 -6.91
CA ALA A 200 -5.92 11.76 -7.78
C ALA A 200 -6.41 11.27 -9.15
N TYR A 201 -5.76 11.74 -10.21
CA TYR A 201 -5.81 11.12 -11.54
C TYR A 201 -4.77 10.01 -11.60
N LEU A 202 -5.25 8.78 -11.78
CA LEU A 202 -4.44 7.58 -11.86
C LEU A 202 -4.21 7.20 -13.32
N TYR A 203 -2.99 6.82 -13.66
CA TYR A 203 -2.69 6.11 -14.90
C TYR A 203 -2.17 4.69 -14.63
N THR A 204 -2.42 3.81 -15.60
CA THR A 204 -1.73 2.53 -15.78
C THR A 204 -1.79 2.16 -17.26
N THR A 205 -0.87 1.38 -17.79
CA THR A 205 -0.87 1.05 -19.24
C THR A 205 -2.13 0.30 -19.64
N SER A 206 -2.52 -0.73 -18.92
CA SER A 206 -3.70 -1.53 -19.26
C SER A 206 -4.29 -2.20 -18.03
N PRO A 207 -5.63 -2.29 -17.91
CA PRO A 207 -6.26 -3.05 -16.84
C PRO A 207 -5.95 -4.56 -16.92
N HIS A 208 -5.48 -5.05 -18.07
CA HIS A 208 -5.20 -6.47 -18.32
C HIS A 208 -3.76 -6.89 -18.05
N LEU A 209 -2.88 -5.96 -17.64
CA LEU A 209 -1.49 -6.27 -17.26
C LEU A 209 -1.33 -6.63 -15.78
N PHE A 210 -2.45 -6.76 -15.07
CA PHE A 210 -2.49 -7.24 -13.69
C PHE A 210 -3.07 -8.66 -13.67
N ASN A 211 -2.51 -9.52 -12.82
CA ASN A 211 -2.97 -10.89 -12.66
C ASN A 211 -2.95 -11.30 -11.17
N GLY A 212 -3.88 -12.16 -10.77
CA GLY A 212 -3.93 -12.72 -9.41
C GLY A 212 -3.99 -11.65 -8.32
N GLU A 213 -3.17 -11.79 -7.28
CA GLU A 213 -3.12 -10.83 -6.15
C GLU A 213 -2.81 -9.39 -6.60
N ALA A 214 -2.09 -9.21 -7.72
CA ALA A 214 -1.76 -7.88 -8.21
C ALA A 214 -2.97 -7.15 -8.79
N GLU A 215 -3.91 -7.87 -9.41
CA GLU A 215 -5.17 -7.31 -9.92
C GLU A 215 -6.05 -6.84 -8.76
N GLU A 216 -6.17 -7.65 -7.71
CA GLU A 216 -6.93 -7.30 -6.52
C GLU A 216 -6.34 -6.08 -5.80
N ALA A 217 -5.01 -6.01 -5.70
CA ALA A 217 -4.31 -4.86 -5.12
C ALA A 217 -4.54 -3.58 -5.94
N PHE A 218 -4.40 -3.65 -7.26
CA PHE A 218 -4.68 -2.54 -8.15
C PHE A 218 -6.14 -2.10 -8.05
N ALA A 219 -7.10 -3.04 -8.01
CA ALA A 219 -8.52 -2.73 -7.91
C ALA A 219 -8.86 -1.93 -6.64
N ARG A 220 -8.21 -2.22 -5.50
CA ARG A 220 -8.38 -1.44 -4.26
C ARG A 220 -8.00 0.03 -4.45
N VAL A 221 -6.87 0.30 -5.10
CA VAL A 221 -6.42 1.68 -5.36
C VAL A 221 -7.30 2.33 -6.43
N ARG A 222 -7.55 1.63 -7.54
CA ARG A 222 -8.34 2.10 -8.67
C ARG A 222 -9.75 2.56 -8.27
N ASN A 223 -10.37 1.90 -7.31
CA ASN A 223 -11.73 2.23 -6.88
C ASN A 223 -11.79 3.45 -5.91
N GLU A 224 -10.65 3.88 -5.38
CA GLU A 224 -10.54 4.98 -4.41
C GLU A 224 -10.01 6.28 -5.03
N VAL A 225 -9.55 6.24 -6.29
CA VAL A 225 -9.06 7.43 -7.02
C VAL A 225 -10.18 8.22 -7.67
N LYS A 226 -9.89 9.45 -8.10
CA LYS A 226 -10.89 10.28 -8.79
C LYS A 226 -11.33 9.66 -10.11
N VAL A 227 -10.37 9.34 -10.97
CA VAL A 227 -10.57 8.69 -12.27
C VAL A 227 -9.33 7.86 -12.62
N PRO A 228 -9.50 6.57 -12.98
CA PRO A 228 -8.45 5.79 -13.61
C PRO A 228 -8.42 6.01 -15.14
N LEU A 229 -7.23 6.26 -15.68
CA LEU A 229 -6.93 6.49 -17.09
C LEU A 229 -5.90 5.47 -17.57
N TYR A 230 -5.80 5.28 -18.90
CA TYR A 230 -5.07 4.14 -19.46
C TYR A 230 -4.24 4.44 -20.72
N GLY A 231 -3.21 3.61 -20.95
CA GLY A 231 -2.71 3.30 -22.29
C GLY A 231 -1.51 4.08 -22.81
N CYS A 232 -0.54 4.47 -21.98
CA CYS A 232 0.60 5.24 -22.48
C CYS A 232 1.93 5.00 -21.75
N ASP A 233 2.14 3.83 -21.15
CA ASP A 233 3.48 3.34 -20.75
C ASP A 233 4.29 4.40 -19.97
N CYS A 234 5.59 4.59 -20.26
CA CYS A 234 6.44 5.61 -19.64
C CYS A 234 5.90 7.05 -19.74
N TYR A 235 5.07 7.37 -20.74
CA TYR A 235 4.56 8.73 -20.94
C TYR A 235 3.63 9.15 -19.78
N ALA A 236 2.96 8.20 -19.12
CA ALA A 236 2.19 8.50 -17.90
C ALA A 236 3.10 9.03 -16.77
N TYR A 237 4.29 8.46 -16.63
CA TYR A 237 5.29 8.87 -15.64
C TYR A 237 5.91 10.23 -15.99
N ALA A 238 6.13 10.51 -17.27
CA ALA A 238 6.56 11.82 -17.76
C ALA A 238 5.52 12.92 -17.46
N LEU A 239 4.24 12.63 -17.66
CA LEU A 239 3.14 13.52 -17.29
C LEU A 239 3.04 13.72 -15.77
N LEU A 240 3.29 12.67 -14.98
CA LEU A 240 3.36 12.76 -13.52
C LEU A 240 4.50 13.68 -13.08
N ALA A 241 5.71 13.49 -13.60
CA ALA A 241 6.87 14.34 -13.32
C ALA A 241 6.61 15.81 -13.69
N SER A 242 5.74 16.06 -14.66
CA SER A 242 5.34 17.40 -15.10
C SER A 242 4.13 17.97 -14.34
N GLY A 243 3.59 17.26 -13.35
CA GLY A 243 2.48 17.72 -12.51
C GLY A 243 1.08 17.60 -13.13
N PHE A 244 0.92 16.83 -14.22
CA PHE A 244 -0.37 16.63 -14.87
C PHE A 244 -1.11 15.37 -14.39
N VAL A 245 -0.36 14.38 -13.88
CA VAL A 245 -0.85 13.12 -13.30
C VAL A 245 -0.43 13.03 -11.84
N ASP A 246 -1.27 12.42 -10.99
CA ASP A 246 -1.00 12.34 -9.55
C ASP A 246 -0.42 10.98 -9.14
N LEU A 247 -0.85 9.90 -9.80
CA LEU A 247 -0.51 8.53 -9.44
C LEU A 247 -0.36 7.66 -10.69
N VAL A 248 0.67 6.80 -10.71
CA VAL A 248 0.83 5.72 -11.69
C VAL A 248 1.09 4.43 -10.94
N VAL A 249 0.33 3.38 -11.26
CA VAL A 249 0.46 2.05 -10.62
C VAL A 249 0.53 0.99 -11.70
N GLU A 250 1.60 0.20 -11.72
CA GLU A 250 1.83 -0.84 -12.72
C GLU A 250 2.40 -2.11 -12.08
N SER A 251 2.20 -3.23 -12.76
CA SER A 251 2.69 -4.55 -12.38
C SER A 251 3.35 -5.19 -13.59
N GLY A 252 4.46 -5.90 -13.36
CA GLY A 252 5.12 -6.68 -14.41
C GLY A 252 6.30 -6.00 -15.10
N LEU A 253 6.64 -4.76 -14.74
CA LEU A 253 7.68 -3.96 -15.41
C LEU A 253 9.07 -4.57 -15.28
N LYS A 254 9.84 -4.55 -16.36
CA LYS A 254 11.24 -4.95 -16.40
C LYS A 254 12.13 -3.78 -15.96
N PRO A 255 13.40 -4.05 -15.59
CA PRO A 255 14.31 -3.00 -15.14
C PRO A 255 14.50 -1.88 -16.16
N TYR A 256 14.56 -2.22 -17.44
CA TYR A 256 14.69 -1.25 -18.53
C TYR A 256 13.45 -0.34 -18.66
N ASP A 257 12.27 -0.81 -18.26
CA ASP A 257 11.02 -0.03 -18.26
C ASP A 257 10.93 1.02 -17.13
N PHE A 258 11.67 0.86 -16.01
CA PHE A 258 11.51 1.74 -14.84
C PHE A 258 12.76 2.46 -14.35
N LEU A 259 13.97 1.97 -14.63
CA LEU A 259 15.19 2.54 -14.02
C LEU A 259 15.45 3.99 -14.46
N SER A 260 15.03 4.36 -15.67
CA SER A 260 15.10 5.73 -16.19
C SER A 260 14.08 6.67 -15.51
N LEU A 261 12.96 6.11 -15.04
CA LEU A 261 11.88 6.85 -14.40
C LEU A 261 12.27 7.34 -13.01
N VAL A 262 13.14 6.60 -12.31
CA VAL A 262 13.53 6.89 -10.92
C VAL A 262 14.15 8.29 -10.80
N PRO A 263 15.26 8.64 -11.49
CA PRO A 263 15.83 9.98 -11.40
C PRO A 263 14.89 11.09 -11.92
N VAL A 264 14.05 10.78 -12.93
CA VAL A 264 13.11 11.73 -13.52
C VAL A 264 12.02 12.12 -12.52
N ILE A 265 11.41 11.16 -11.84
CA ILE A 265 10.32 11.41 -10.89
C ILE A 265 10.86 12.00 -9.59
N GLU A 266 11.94 11.44 -9.03
CA GLU A 266 12.54 11.95 -7.79
C GLU A 266 13.07 13.38 -8.00
N GLY A 267 13.73 13.65 -9.13
CA GLY A 267 14.21 14.99 -9.49
C GLY A 267 13.09 16.01 -9.74
N ALA A 268 11.87 15.57 -10.03
CA ALA A 268 10.69 16.43 -10.15
C ALA A 268 9.98 16.66 -8.81
N GLY A 269 10.43 16.03 -7.72
CA GLY A 269 9.83 16.12 -6.39
C GLY A 269 8.79 15.03 -6.08
N GLY A 270 8.63 14.05 -6.96
CA GLY A 270 7.74 12.90 -6.76
C GLY A 270 8.37 11.78 -5.95
N SER A 271 7.62 10.70 -5.76
CA SER A 271 8.07 9.46 -5.10
C SER A 271 7.74 8.27 -5.98
N ILE A 272 8.70 7.35 -6.15
CA ILE A 272 8.53 6.11 -6.91
C ILE A 272 9.19 4.94 -6.16
N THR A 273 8.45 3.85 -5.98
CA THR A 273 8.90 2.67 -5.21
C THR A 273 8.32 1.39 -5.79
N ASP A 274 8.75 0.24 -5.25
CA ASP A 274 7.96 -0.97 -5.34
C ASP A 274 6.65 -0.85 -4.53
N TRP A 275 5.75 -1.82 -4.65
CA TRP A 275 4.49 -1.82 -3.88
C TRP A 275 4.64 -2.06 -2.38
N ASN A 276 5.83 -2.42 -1.90
CA ASN A 276 6.13 -2.54 -0.47
C ASN A 276 6.74 -1.23 0.09
N GLY A 277 6.96 -0.23 -0.76
CA GLY A 277 7.60 1.04 -0.41
C GLY A 277 9.13 1.00 -0.44
N ASN A 278 9.75 -0.06 -0.95
CA ASN A 278 11.20 -0.14 -1.10
C ASN A 278 11.67 0.64 -2.32
N LYS A 279 12.92 1.12 -2.26
CA LYS A 279 13.57 1.75 -3.41
C LYS A 279 13.67 0.78 -4.57
N LEU A 280 13.39 1.28 -5.78
CA LEU A 280 13.58 0.53 -7.01
C LEU A 280 15.07 0.54 -7.37
N THR A 281 15.75 -0.55 -7.06
CA THR A 281 17.14 -0.80 -7.46
C THR A 281 17.22 -2.16 -8.12
N TRP A 282 18.04 -2.27 -9.15
CA TRP A 282 18.33 -3.54 -9.80
C TRP A 282 19.80 -3.58 -10.21
N GLU A 283 20.49 -4.63 -9.79
CA GLU A 283 21.92 -4.78 -10.03
C GLU A 283 22.14 -5.50 -11.36
N ALA A 284 22.35 -4.70 -12.40
CA ALA A 284 22.67 -5.18 -13.74
C ALA A 284 24.06 -5.84 -13.75
N SER A 285 24.13 -7.08 -14.21
CA SER A 285 25.37 -7.85 -14.36
C SER A 285 25.23 -8.88 -15.49
N ALA A 286 26.33 -9.52 -15.86
CA ALA A 286 26.33 -10.58 -16.88
C ALA A 286 25.38 -11.75 -16.57
N ASP A 287 25.18 -12.06 -15.28
CA ASP A 287 24.32 -13.16 -14.82
C ASP A 287 22.91 -12.69 -14.41
N SER A 288 22.69 -11.38 -14.40
CA SER A 288 21.40 -10.81 -14.00
C SER A 288 20.30 -11.19 -14.97
N ARG A 289 19.11 -11.51 -14.44
CA ARG A 289 17.90 -11.74 -15.23
C ARG A 289 16.95 -10.58 -15.00
N ALA A 290 16.38 -10.05 -16.08
CA ALA A 290 15.36 -9.01 -16.04
C ALA A 290 14.05 -9.55 -15.45
N THR A 291 13.99 -9.59 -14.11
CA THR A 291 12.77 -9.95 -13.38
C THR A 291 11.74 -8.84 -13.46
N SER A 292 10.48 -9.18 -13.25
CA SER A 292 9.39 -8.21 -13.25
C SER A 292 9.19 -7.58 -11.87
N PHE A 293 8.83 -6.30 -11.85
CA PHE A 293 8.62 -5.48 -10.67
C PHE A 293 7.22 -4.87 -10.70
N ASN A 294 6.69 -4.62 -9.51
CA ASN A 294 5.47 -3.84 -9.34
C ASN A 294 5.87 -2.44 -8.92
N VAL A 295 5.41 -1.42 -9.62
CA VAL A 295 5.86 -0.04 -9.46
C VAL A 295 4.67 0.84 -9.08
N ALA A 296 4.89 1.73 -8.12
CA ALA A 296 3.96 2.79 -7.77
C ALA A 296 4.72 4.12 -7.71
N ALA A 297 4.25 5.11 -8.50
CA ALA A 297 4.79 6.46 -8.51
C ALA A 297 3.69 7.47 -8.19
N ALA A 298 3.98 8.47 -7.36
CA ALA A 298 3.05 9.57 -7.08
C ALA A 298 3.76 10.93 -7.14
N GLY A 299 3.02 11.96 -7.53
CA GLY A 299 3.51 13.34 -7.51
C GLY A 299 3.70 13.91 -6.09
N ASP A 300 2.94 13.38 -5.13
CA ASP A 300 2.91 13.81 -3.73
C ASP A 300 3.29 12.62 -2.80
N PRO A 301 4.31 12.74 -1.93
CA PRO A 301 4.70 11.67 -0.99
C PRO A 301 3.58 11.20 -0.06
N GLN A 302 2.65 12.07 0.32
CA GLN A 302 1.50 11.67 1.16
C GLN A 302 0.51 10.81 0.38
N LEU A 303 0.32 11.12 -0.91
CA LEU A 303 -0.52 10.31 -1.80
C LEU A 303 0.10 8.93 -2.04
N HIS A 304 1.41 8.91 -2.27
CA HIS A 304 2.18 7.67 -2.41
C HIS A 304 1.96 6.74 -1.21
N LYS A 305 2.14 7.28 0.00
CA LYS A 305 1.88 6.54 1.24
C LYS A 305 0.43 6.03 1.34
N GLN A 306 -0.55 6.83 0.94
CA GLN A 306 -1.97 6.41 0.94
C GLN A 306 -2.24 5.27 -0.04
N ALA A 307 -1.58 5.26 -1.20
CA ALA A 307 -1.70 4.16 -2.17
C ALA A 307 -1.07 2.86 -1.65
N LEU A 308 -0.04 2.96 -0.79
CA LEU A 308 0.64 1.80 -0.19
C LEU A 308 -0.03 1.30 1.11
N GLU A 309 -0.75 2.15 1.85
CA GLU A 309 -1.28 1.81 3.17
C GLU A 309 -2.57 0.96 3.15
N MET A 310 -2.49 -0.27 3.69
CA MET A 310 -3.66 -1.05 4.12
C MET A 310 -4.24 -0.51 5.44
N LYS A 311 -4.87 0.67 5.41
CA LYS A 311 -5.36 1.38 6.61
C LYS A 311 -6.32 0.58 7.51
N THR A 312 -7.04 -0.39 6.97
CA THR A 312 -8.08 -1.14 7.70
C THR A 312 -7.51 -2.13 8.74
N LEU A 313 -6.33 -2.71 8.47
CA LEU A 313 -5.72 -3.71 9.34
C LEU A 313 -5.15 -3.10 10.62
N ALA A 314 -4.43 -1.98 10.50
CA ALA A 314 -3.75 -1.33 11.63
C ALA A 314 -4.73 -0.83 12.70
N VAL A 315 -5.87 -0.26 12.29
CA VAL A 315 -6.94 0.17 13.20
C VAL A 315 -7.51 -1.02 13.97
N THR A 316 -7.67 -2.17 13.31
CA THR A 316 -8.25 -3.34 13.96
C THR A 316 -7.31 -4.02 14.94
N VAL A 317 -5.99 -4.07 14.65
CA VAL A 317 -4.98 -4.51 15.63
C VAL A 317 -5.04 -3.63 16.88
N ALA A 318 -5.07 -2.31 16.71
CA ALA A 318 -5.07 -1.36 17.83
C ALA A 318 -6.32 -1.53 18.72
N TYR A 319 -7.50 -1.72 18.11
CA TYR A 319 -8.74 -1.98 18.84
C TYR A 319 -8.68 -3.29 19.64
N MET A 320 -8.19 -4.38 19.05
CA MET A 320 -8.06 -5.67 19.75
C MET A 320 -7.07 -5.62 20.92
N ILE A 321 -5.98 -4.86 20.79
CA ILE A 321 -5.04 -4.63 21.90
C ILE A 321 -5.70 -3.81 23.01
N TYR A 322 -6.43 -2.75 22.66
CA TYR A 322 -7.17 -1.93 23.62
C TYR A 322 -8.20 -2.77 24.40
N ASP A 323 -8.99 -3.59 23.69
CA ASP A 323 -10.01 -4.45 24.27
C ASP A 323 -9.41 -5.48 25.24
N LEU A 324 -8.29 -6.10 24.88
CA LEU A 324 -7.54 -7.00 25.78
C LEU A 324 -7.08 -6.28 27.07
N ILE A 325 -6.55 -5.05 26.94
CA ILE A 325 -6.10 -4.25 28.09
C ILE A 325 -7.29 -3.90 29.00
N CYS A 326 -8.41 -3.48 28.43
CA CYS A 326 -9.64 -3.17 29.17
C CYS A 326 -10.18 -4.40 29.91
N CYS A 327 -10.18 -5.57 29.28
CA CYS A 327 -10.57 -6.83 29.92
C CYS A 327 -9.67 -7.18 31.11
N HIS A 328 -8.36 -6.92 30.99
CA HIS A 328 -7.38 -7.18 32.04
C HIS A 328 -7.56 -6.25 33.25
N ILE A 329 -7.75 -4.95 33.00
CA ILE A 329 -7.96 -3.95 34.06
C ILE A 329 -9.30 -4.17 34.78
N GLY A 330 -10.35 -4.59 34.05
CA GLY A 330 -11.67 -4.87 34.62
C GLY A 330 -11.77 -6.15 35.48
N LYS A 331 -10.67 -6.90 35.68
CA LYS A 331 -10.64 -8.21 36.37
C LYS A 331 -11.62 -9.26 35.83
N ARG A 332 -12.09 -9.13 34.58
CA ARG A 332 -12.99 -10.09 33.90
C ARG A 332 -12.21 -11.05 32.98
N VAL A 333 -11.03 -11.51 33.39
CA VAL A 333 -10.19 -12.36 32.53
C VAL A 333 -10.39 -13.84 32.85
N ASN A 334 -11.13 -14.53 31.98
CA ASN A 334 -11.10 -15.98 31.89
C ASN A 334 -10.03 -16.41 30.87
N LEU A 335 -9.35 -17.53 31.13
CA LEU A 335 -8.30 -18.08 30.27
C LEU A 335 -8.76 -18.20 28.79
N ASP A 336 -10.01 -18.60 28.58
CA ASP A 336 -10.65 -18.72 27.27
C ASP A 336 -10.58 -17.42 26.44
N ASN A 337 -10.86 -16.27 27.05
CA ASN A 337 -10.86 -14.98 26.37
C ASN A 337 -9.44 -14.50 26.07
N SER A 338 -8.50 -14.72 26.99
CA SER A 338 -7.09 -14.37 26.77
C SER A 338 -6.48 -15.12 25.59
N VAL A 339 -6.80 -16.41 25.44
CA VAL A 339 -6.34 -17.21 24.30
C VAL A 339 -6.96 -16.68 22.99
N HIS A 340 -8.24 -16.33 22.99
CA HIS A 340 -8.91 -15.75 21.83
C HIS A 340 -8.29 -14.42 21.36
N HIS A 341 -8.06 -13.47 22.27
CA HIS A 341 -7.43 -12.19 21.93
C HIS A 341 -5.97 -12.38 21.50
N LEU A 342 -5.22 -13.26 22.15
CA LEU A 342 -3.82 -13.53 21.77
C LEU A 342 -3.74 -14.05 20.33
N VAL A 343 -4.54 -15.05 19.97
CA VAL A 343 -4.57 -15.60 18.61
C VAL A 343 -4.97 -14.52 17.58
N SER A 344 -5.94 -13.67 17.93
CA SER A 344 -6.43 -12.61 17.04
C SER A 344 -5.40 -11.48 16.86
N ILE A 345 -4.77 -11.01 17.94
CA ILE A 345 -3.73 -9.96 17.90
C ILE A 345 -2.49 -10.45 17.14
N VAL A 346 -2.03 -11.67 17.42
CA VAL A 346 -0.87 -12.24 16.71
C VAL A 346 -1.20 -12.48 15.24
N GLY A 347 -2.41 -12.97 14.91
CA GLY A 347 -2.84 -13.16 13.53
C GLY A 347 -2.90 -11.86 12.73
N ILE A 348 -3.56 -10.83 13.26
CA ILE A 348 -3.72 -9.54 12.58
C ILE A 348 -2.38 -8.78 12.53
N GLY A 349 -1.61 -8.84 13.62
CA GLY A 349 -0.25 -8.29 13.67
C GLY A 349 0.70 -8.96 12.67
N ALA A 350 0.60 -10.28 12.49
CA ALA A 350 1.39 -11.01 11.49
C ALA A 350 1.02 -10.61 10.06
N GLY A 351 -0.26 -10.49 9.71
CA GLY A 351 -0.61 -10.02 8.36
C GLY A 351 -0.23 -8.56 8.11
N LEU A 352 -0.28 -7.69 9.13
CA LEU A 352 0.25 -6.34 9.02
C LEU A 352 1.77 -6.33 8.81
N ALA A 353 2.52 -7.13 9.59
CA ALA A 353 3.98 -7.23 9.49
C ALA A 353 4.44 -7.84 8.15
N HIS A 354 3.66 -8.76 7.59
CA HIS A 354 3.94 -9.37 6.30
C HIS A 354 3.28 -8.65 5.12
N GLN A 355 2.55 -7.56 5.35
CA GLN A 355 1.77 -6.82 4.34
C GLN A 355 0.86 -7.72 3.49
N LYS A 356 0.38 -8.83 4.06
CA LYS A 356 -0.48 -9.81 3.40
C LYS A 356 -1.88 -9.83 4.03
N CYS A 357 -2.89 -10.17 3.23
CA CYS A 357 -4.24 -10.53 3.66
C CYS A 357 -5.17 -9.38 4.13
N GLY A 358 -5.22 -8.24 3.43
CA GLY A 358 -6.18 -7.18 3.77
C GLY A 358 -7.64 -7.64 3.78
N SER A 359 -8.09 -8.28 2.69
CA SER A 359 -9.46 -8.75 2.50
C SER A 359 -9.82 -9.94 3.37
N GLU A 360 -8.95 -10.96 3.44
CA GLU A 360 -9.18 -12.19 4.19
C GLU A 360 -9.18 -11.92 5.69
N MET A 361 -8.35 -10.99 6.16
CA MET A 361 -8.32 -10.62 7.57
C MET A 361 -9.52 -9.75 7.96
N VAL A 362 -9.96 -8.84 7.08
CA VAL A 362 -11.21 -8.09 7.29
C VAL A 362 -12.40 -9.05 7.29
N ALA A 363 -12.42 -10.04 6.40
CA ALA A 363 -13.43 -11.10 6.40
C ALA A 363 -13.35 -11.96 7.68
N ALA A 364 -12.15 -12.29 8.15
CA ALA A 364 -11.93 -13.01 9.40
C ALA A 364 -12.51 -12.22 10.57
N LEU A 365 -12.16 -10.94 10.68
CA LEU A 365 -12.63 -10.01 11.70
C LEU A 365 -14.15 -9.85 11.68
N TRP A 366 -14.74 -9.74 10.49
CA TRP A 366 -16.17 -9.63 10.36
C TRP A 366 -16.88 -10.92 10.77
N ILE A 367 -16.43 -12.07 10.27
CA ILE A 367 -16.92 -13.40 10.70
C ILE A 367 -16.73 -13.57 12.21
N THR A 368 -15.66 -13.00 12.77
CA THR A 368 -15.39 -13.12 14.18
C THR A 368 -16.29 -12.28 15.07
N GLU A 369 -16.56 -11.05 14.66
CA GLU A 369 -17.23 -10.06 15.49
C GLU A 369 -18.72 -9.89 15.19
N ILE A 370 -19.25 -10.48 14.11
CA ILE A 370 -20.67 -10.32 13.74
C ILE A 370 -21.64 -10.80 14.83
N SER A 371 -21.22 -11.75 15.67
CA SER A 371 -22.02 -12.23 16.81
C SER A 371 -21.94 -11.35 18.05
N SER A 372 -20.94 -10.47 18.15
CA SER A 372 -20.64 -9.67 19.36
C SER A 372 -21.75 -8.68 19.74
N PRO A 373 -22.41 -7.95 18.82
CA PRO A 373 -23.54 -7.08 19.16
C PRO A 373 -24.70 -7.82 19.84
N ILE A 374 -25.00 -9.05 19.39
CA ILE A 374 -26.07 -9.87 19.97
C ILE A 374 -25.64 -10.47 21.31
N LEU A 375 -24.35 -10.79 21.49
CA LEU A 375 -23.80 -11.18 22.78
C LEU A 375 -23.93 -10.05 23.81
N HIS A 376 -23.64 -8.79 23.43
CA HIS A 376 -23.80 -7.65 24.33
C HIS A 376 -25.27 -7.37 24.64
N MET A 377 -26.16 -7.49 23.64
CA MET A 377 -27.61 -7.37 23.86
C MET A 377 -28.11 -8.42 24.86
N ARG A 378 -27.63 -9.65 24.77
CA ARG A 378 -27.91 -10.73 25.72
C ARG A 378 -27.47 -10.39 27.14
N GLU A 379 -26.25 -9.86 27.32
CA GLU A 379 -25.76 -9.47 28.65
C GLU A 379 -26.52 -8.26 29.21
N LEU A 380 -26.86 -7.29 28.36
CA LEU A 380 -27.67 -6.14 28.73
C LEU A 380 -29.05 -6.56 29.22
N LEU A 381 -29.76 -7.42 28.46
CA LEU A 381 -31.07 -7.95 28.84
C LEU A 381 -31.04 -8.63 30.22
N LYS A 382 -29.95 -9.32 30.52
CA LYS A 382 -29.71 -9.90 31.84
C LYS A 382 -29.57 -8.80 32.89
N GLU A 383 -28.70 -7.82 32.70
CA GLU A 383 -28.52 -6.75 33.69
C GLU A 383 -29.79 -5.93 33.98
N ILE A 384 -30.68 -5.75 32.99
CA ILE A 384 -31.97 -5.05 33.17
C ILE A 384 -33.10 -5.95 33.71
N GLY A 385 -32.81 -7.19 34.08
CA GLY A 385 -33.75 -8.09 34.76
C GLY A 385 -34.62 -8.97 33.86
N TYR A 386 -34.34 -9.08 32.56
CA TYR A 386 -35.13 -9.86 31.59
C TYR A 386 -34.66 -11.33 31.46
N HIS A 387 -34.00 -11.88 32.48
CA HIS A 387 -33.31 -13.18 32.41
C HIS A 387 -34.20 -14.36 31.97
N ASP A 388 -35.46 -14.41 32.39
CA ASP A 388 -36.38 -15.53 32.15
C ASP A 388 -37.55 -15.14 31.24
N THR A 389 -37.26 -14.35 30.21
CA THR A 389 -38.27 -13.89 29.23
C THR A 389 -38.10 -14.58 27.88
N ASP A 390 -39.19 -14.69 27.12
CA ASP A 390 -39.17 -15.16 25.73
C ASP A 390 -38.25 -14.29 24.86
N LEU A 391 -38.12 -13.00 25.20
CA LEU A 391 -37.19 -12.08 24.55
C LEU A 391 -35.72 -12.49 24.78
N ASN A 392 -35.34 -12.82 26.01
CA ASN A 392 -33.99 -13.29 26.30
C ASN A 392 -33.71 -14.65 25.63
N LEU A 393 -34.69 -15.55 25.59
CA LEU A 393 -34.57 -16.81 24.85
C LEU A 393 -34.38 -16.59 23.34
N ALA A 394 -35.15 -15.67 22.74
CA ALA A 394 -35.02 -15.32 21.33
C ALA A 394 -33.63 -14.75 21.01
N VAL A 395 -33.09 -13.88 21.86
CA VAL A 395 -31.72 -13.34 21.71
C VAL A 395 -30.65 -14.42 21.90
N ASP A 396 -30.82 -15.34 22.85
CA ASP A 396 -29.91 -16.50 23.03
C ASP A 396 -29.87 -17.40 21.79
N VAL A 397 -31.03 -17.71 21.22
CA VAL A 397 -31.14 -18.52 19.99
C VAL A 397 -30.58 -17.77 18.78
N LEU A 398 -30.85 -16.48 18.65
CA LEU A 398 -30.34 -15.64 17.57
C LEU A 398 -28.80 -15.54 17.62
N PHE A 399 -28.23 -15.33 18.81
CA PHE A 399 -26.78 -15.35 19.02
C PHE A 399 -26.18 -16.70 18.60
N ALA A 400 -26.77 -17.80 19.08
CA ALA A 400 -26.29 -19.14 18.73
C ALA A 400 -26.37 -19.42 17.23
N PHE A 401 -27.43 -18.96 16.56
CA PHE A 401 -27.59 -19.11 15.11
C PHE A 401 -26.54 -18.31 14.33
N ILE A 402 -26.39 -17.01 14.63
CA ILE A 402 -25.42 -16.14 13.96
C ILE A 402 -23.99 -16.65 14.19
N PHE A 403 -23.64 -16.99 15.42
CA PHE A 403 -22.34 -17.56 15.76
C PHE A 403 -22.08 -18.84 14.96
N SER A 404 -23.05 -19.76 14.93
CA SER A 404 -22.88 -21.05 14.24
C SER A 404 -22.74 -20.86 12.74
N PHE A 405 -23.58 -20.04 12.11
CA PHE A 405 -23.53 -19.80 10.67
C PHE A 405 -22.21 -19.11 10.28
N ALA A 406 -21.87 -18.00 10.94
CA ALA A 406 -20.65 -17.26 10.62
C ALA A 406 -19.40 -18.10 10.88
N ARG A 407 -19.28 -18.73 12.05
CA ARG A 407 -18.04 -19.39 12.48
C ARG A 407 -17.90 -20.83 12.02
N MET A 408 -18.99 -21.58 11.89
CA MET A 408 -18.95 -23.02 11.53
C MET A 408 -19.23 -23.28 10.05
N ILE A 409 -19.69 -22.27 9.30
CA ILE A 409 -19.83 -22.36 7.84
C ILE A 409 -18.82 -21.42 7.16
N GLY A 410 -18.83 -20.14 7.51
CA GLY A 410 -17.86 -19.16 6.98
C GLY A 410 -16.43 -19.40 7.45
N GLY A 411 -16.24 -19.71 8.74
CA GLY A 411 -14.93 -19.93 9.35
C GLY A 411 -14.08 -21.03 8.70
N PRO A 412 -14.60 -22.25 8.46
CA PRO A 412 -13.85 -23.30 7.77
C PRO A 412 -13.46 -22.92 6.34
N TYR A 413 -14.35 -22.26 5.59
CA TYR A 413 -14.05 -21.79 4.24
C TYR A 413 -12.90 -20.78 4.24
N LEU A 414 -12.95 -19.79 5.13
CA LEU A 414 -11.90 -18.78 5.23
C LEU A 414 -10.56 -19.39 5.71
N THR A 415 -10.62 -20.35 6.64
CA THR A 415 -9.45 -21.10 7.09
C THR A 415 -8.84 -21.89 5.94
N TYR A 416 -9.68 -22.56 5.13
CA TYR A 416 -9.22 -23.28 3.94
C TYR A 416 -8.51 -22.34 2.96
N VAL A 417 -9.14 -21.23 2.59
CA VAL A 417 -8.54 -20.22 1.69
C VAL A 417 -7.20 -19.72 2.22
N THR A 418 -7.12 -19.42 3.52
CA THR A 418 -5.89 -18.93 4.18
C THR A 418 -4.78 -19.98 4.17
N LEU A 419 -5.12 -21.26 4.33
CA LEU A 419 -4.17 -22.37 4.33
C LEU A 419 -3.66 -22.71 2.93
N THR A 420 -4.51 -22.59 1.91
CA THR A 420 -4.17 -22.90 0.52
C THR A 420 -3.41 -21.78 -0.18
N ALA A 421 -3.55 -20.54 0.26
CA ALA A 421 -2.80 -19.40 -0.26
C ALA A 421 -1.31 -19.43 0.16
N ASP A 422 -0.47 -18.66 -0.54
CA ASP A 422 0.95 -18.52 -0.25
C ASP A 422 1.21 -17.57 0.95
N ASN A 423 0.73 -18.00 2.11
CA ASN A 423 0.85 -17.26 3.37
C ASN A 423 2.02 -17.77 4.23
N PRO A 424 2.70 -16.87 4.97
CA PRO A 424 3.65 -17.26 6.01
C PRO A 424 3.05 -18.28 6.98
N MET A 425 3.87 -19.23 7.42
CA MET A 425 3.42 -20.30 8.33
C MET A 425 2.76 -19.76 9.61
N LEU A 426 3.20 -18.60 10.10
CA LEU A 426 2.58 -17.94 11.24
C LEU A 426 1.11 -17.58 11.01
N ILE A 427 0.77 -17.01 9.84
CA ILE A 427 -0.61 -16.65 9.49
C ILE A 427 -1.48 -17.91 9.39
N LYS A 428 -0.94 -18.97 8.76
CA LYS A 428 -1.61 -20.28 8.64
C LYS A 428 -1.91 -20.89 10.02
N MET A 429 -0.94 -20.87 10.93
CA MET A 429 -1.12 -21.34 12.30
C MET A 429 -2.18 -20.53 13.06
N MET A 430 -2.21 -19.21 12.91
CA MET A 430 -3.21 -18.36 13.58
C MET A 430 -4.62 -18.59 13.03
N ALA A 431 -4.77 -18.76 11.72
CA ALA A 431 -6.06 -19.11 11.12
C ALA A 431 -6.62 -20.44 11.66
N MET A 432 -5.77 -21.47 11.73
CA MET A 432 -6.15 -22.74 12.36
C MET A 432 -6.49 -22.58 13.84
N GLY A 433 -5.69 -21.82 14.58
CA GLY A 433 -5.94 -21.52 15.99
C GLY A 433 -7.29 -20.86 16.21
N LEU A 434 -7.66 -19.89 15.37
CA LEU A 434 -8.94 -19.18 15.44
C LEU A 434 -10.13 -20.11 15.15
N GLN A 435 -9.98 -21.04 14.20
CA GLN A 435 -10.99 -22.05 13.93
C GLN A 435 -11.18 -23.01 15.11
N LEU A 436 -10.09 -23.43 15.76
CA LEU A 436 -10.15 -24.28 16.96
C LEU A 436 -10.84 -23.59 18.13
N VAL A 437 -10.53 -22.31 18.38
CA VAL A 437 -11.22 -21.49 19.38
C VAL A 437 -12.70 -21.38 19.05
N SER A 438 -13.05 -21.20 17.78
CA SER A 438 -14.45 -21.13 17.32
C SER A 438 -15.21 -22.44 17.58
N ILE A 439 -14.58 -23.59 17.33
CA ILE A 439 -15.16 -24.93 17.60
C ILE A 439 -15.37 -25.13 19.10
N PHE A 440 -14.41 -24.74 19.94
CA PHE A 440 -14.53 -24.82 21.40
C PHE A 440 -15.76 -24.04 21.90
N TRP A 441 -15.93 -22.79 21.44
CA TRP A 441 -17.08 -21.97 21.81
C TRP A 441 -18.40 -22.50 21.27
N PHE A 442 -18.42 -23.01 20.03
CA PHE A 442 -19.61 -23.66 19.47
C PHE A 442 -20.09 -24.81 20.35
N CYS A 443 -19.20 -25.69 20.79
CA CYS A 443 -19.53 -26.79 21.70
C CYS A 443 -20.13 -26.29 23.04
N LYS A 444 -19.60 -25.20 23.58
CA LYS A 444 -20.07 -24.58 24.83
C LYS A 444 -21.47 -23.97 24.66
N ILE A 445 -21.70 -23.25 23.57
CA ILE A 445 -23.00 -22.65 23.21
C ILE A 445 -24.04 -23.73 22.97
N ALA A 446 -23.71 -24.77 22.20
CA ALA A 446 -24.62 -25.88 21.92
C ALA A 446 -25.08 -26.61 23.20
N ARG A 447 -24.16 -26.81 24.16
CA ARG A 447 -24.50 -27.39 25.48
C ARG A 447 -25.45 -26.48 26.26
N MET A 448 -25.20 -25.18 26.28
CA MET A 448 -26.03 -24.20 26.98
C MET A 448 -27.45 -24.16 26.41
N VAL A 449 -27.59 -24.04 25.08
CA VAL A 449 -28.88 -24.03 24.39
C VAL A 449 -29.66 -25.33 24.65
N ARG A 450 -28.98 -26.48 24.59
CA ARG A 450 -29.60 -27.77 24.93
C ARG A 450 -30.14 -27.82 26.36
N MET A 451 -29.40 -27.27 27.33
CA MET A 451 -29.86 -27.20 28.72
C MET A 451 -31.07 -26.27 28.87
N GLN A 452 -31.10 -25.11 28.21
CA GLN A 452 -32.24 -24.18 28.26
C GLN A 452 -33.52 -24.81 27.68
N PHE A 453 -33.43 -25.52 26.56
CA PHE A 453 -34.57 -26.26 26.01
C PHE A 453 -35.04 -27.38 26.94
N CYS A 454 -34.11 -28.12 27.57
CA CYS A 454 -34.49 -29.13 28.56
C CYS A 454 -35.25 -28.49 29.73
N VAL A 455 -34.72 -27.42 30.33
CA VAL A 455 -35.36 -26.72 31.46
C VAL A 455 -36.76 -26.23 31.10
N ASN A 456 -36.94 -25.56 29.96
CA ASN A 456 -38.26 -25.08 29.52
C ASN A 456 -39.26 -26.22 29.26
N ILE A 457 -38.83 -27.35 28.69
CA ILE A 457 -39.69 -28.54 28.51
C ILE A 457 -40.11 -29.13 29.86
N THR A 458 -39.21 -29.16 30.85
CA THR A 458 -39.57 -29.60 32.22
C THR A 458 -40.52 -28.62 32.92
N ALA A 459 -40.35 -27.31 32.75
CA ALA A 459 -41.24 -26.30 33.31
C ALA A 459 -42.67 -26.42 32.76
N VAL A 460 -42.82 -26.66 31.46
CA VAL A 460 -44.12 -26.90 30.80
C VAL A 460 -44.77 -28.22 31.26
N ARG A 461 -44.00 -29.22 31.70
CA ARG A 461 -44.52 -30.51 32.18
C ARG A 461 -44.94 -30.53 33.67
N VAL A 462 -44.53 -29.54 34.47
CA VAL A 462 -44.75 -29.52 35.93
C VAL A 462 -45.92 -28.59 36.35
N SER A 463 -46.50 -27.82 35.43
CA SER A 463 -47.73 -27.06 35.70
C SER A 463 -48.96 -27.99 35.72
N PRO A 464 -49.77 -28.06 36.81
CA PRO A 464 -50.97 -28.89 36.81
C PRO A 464 -52.06 -28.27 35.92
N PRO A 465 -52.96 -29.07 35.33
CA PRO A 465 -54.05 -28.55 34.52
C PRO A 465 -55.01 -27.73 35.40
N HIS A 466 -55.20 -26.47 35.05
CA HIS A 466 -56.24 -25.62 35.65
C HIS A 466 -57.60 -26.30 35.46
N GLN A 467 -58.20 -26.70 36.56
CA GLN A 467 -59.57 -27.18 36.63
C GLN A 467 -60.51 -25.99 36.51
N ALA A 468 -61.19 -25.90 35.37
CA ALA A 468 -62.33 -25.01 35.19
C ALA A 468 -63.55 -25.59 35.93
N CYS A 469 -64.20 -24.78 36.77
CA CYS A 469 -65.64 -24.87 37.02
C CYS A 469 -66.16 -23.54 37.59
N ALA A 470 -67.26 -23.08 37.01
CA ALA A 470 -68.01 -21.88 37.32
C ALA A 470 -68.66 -21.92 38.72
N ASP A 471 -68.94 -20.77 39.34
CA ASP A 471 -70.31 -20.22 39.44
C ASP A 471 -70.47 -19.03 40.42
N TYR A 472 -71.33 -18.09 39.99
CA TYR A 472 -72.19 -17.11 40.70
C TYR A 472 -71.69 -16.16 41.82
N GLY A 473 -71.98 -14.86 41.60
CA GLY A 473 -72.52 -13.96 42.63
C GLY A 473 -71.78 -12.62 42.84
N GLY A 474 -72.30 -11.52 42.27
CA GLY A 474 -71.98 -10.15 42.76
C GLY A 474 -72.71 -9.83 44.09
N PRO A 475 -72.75 -8.57 44.60
CA PRO A 475 -72.22 -7.31 44.04
C PRO A 475 -71.47 -6.40 45.05
N SER A 476 -71.17 -5.16 44.60
CA SER A 476 -70.94 -3.88 45.34
C SER A 476 -69.51 -3.39 45.70
N LEU A 477 -68.93 -2.56 44.80
CA LEU A 477 -68.57 -1.11 44.91
C LEU A 477 -68.17 -0.50 46.29
N PRO A 478 -67.55 0.71 46.36
CA PRO A 478 -66.38 1.25 45.62
C PRO A 478 -65.42 2.10 46.52
N LEU A 479 -64.16 2.26 46.11
CA LEU A 479 -63.43 3.52 45.91
C LEU A 479 -61.97 3.24 45.54
#